data_AF-A0A369RII5-F1
#
_entry.id   AF-A0A369RII5-F1
#
_cell.length_a   1.000
_cell.length_b   1.000
_cell.length_c   1.000
_cell.angle_alpha   90.00
_cell.angle_beta   90.00
_cell.angle_gamma   90.00
#
_symmetry.space_group_name_H-M   'P 1'
#
loop_
_entity.id
_entity.type
_entity.pdbx_description
1 polymer ?
#
loop_
_entity_poly.entity_id
_entity_poly.type
_entity_poly.pdbx_seq_one_letter_code
_entity_poly.pdbx_strand_id
1 'polypeptide(L)' 'MQVNAILGVDISKKKLDACLLIDNKERHKVFHNNKEGFEKLGVIITEQSLFICA' A
#
# COMPACT_ATOMS: atom_id res chain seq x y z
N MET A 1 1.77 -14.61 14.77
CA MET A 1 2.65 -14.70 13.58
C MET A 1 3.06 -13.28 13.23
N GLN A 2 4.35 -12.99 13.18
CA GLN A 2 4.85 -11.68 12.78
C GLN A 2 4.83 -11.66 11.25
N VAL A 3 3.94 -10.85 10.66
CA VAL A 3 3.82 -10.75 9.20
C VAL A 3 4.92 -9.78 8.75
N ASN A 4 5.93 -10.30 8.05
CA ASN A 4 6.95 -9.44 7.45
C ASN A 4 6.36 -8.83 6.19
N ALA A 5 5.93 -7.58 6.33
CA ALA A 5 5.33 -6.85 5.25
C ALA A 5 6.03 -5.53 5.00
N ILE A 6 6.29 -5.25 3.73
CA ILE A 6 6.94 -4.04 3.28
C ILE A 6 5.98 -3.33 2.32
N LEU A 7 5.70 -2.06 2.58
CA LEU A 7 4.92 -1.22 1.69
C LEU A 7 5.84 -0.16 1.09
N GLY A 8 6.07 -0.25 -0.21
CA GLY A 8 6.66 0.82 -1.01
C GLY A 8 5.55 1.70 -1.58
N VAL A 9 5.68 3.02 -1.45
CA VAL A 9 4.76 3.98 -2.06
C VAL A 9 5.56 4.99 -2.88
N ASP A 10 5.27 5.06 -4.18
CA ASP A 10 5.77 6.10 -5.07
C ASP A 10 4.64 7.09 -5.39
N ILE A 11 4.86 8.36 -5.06
CA ILE A 11 3.84 9.41 -5.20
C ILE A 11 4.27 10.38 -6.29
N SER A 12 3.51 10.38 -7.38
CA SER A 12 3.62 11.37 -8.45
C SER A 12 2.49 12.40 -8.36
N LYS A 13 2.58 13.49 -9.13
CA LYS A 13 1.58 14.58 -9.12
C LYS A 13 0.12 14.13 -9.35
N LYS A 14 -0.11 13.01 -10.03
CA LYS A 14 -1.47 12.53 -10.38
C LYS A 14 -1.74 11.09 -9.95
N LYS A 15 -0.70 10.31 -9.64
CA LYS A 15 -0.81 8.88 -9.35
C LYS A 15 -0.06 8.56 -8.07
N LEU A 16 -0.63 7.65 -7.30
CA LEU A 16 -0.01 7.02 -6.16
C LEU A 16 0.19 5.55 -6.51
N ASP A 17 1.42 5.12 -6.63
CA ASP A 17 1.77 3.75 -6.92
C ASP A 17 2.17 3.07 -5.60
N ALA A 18 1.49 1.99 -5.24
CA ALA A 18 1.78 1.26 -4.01
C ALA A 18 2.13 -0.19 -4.33
N CYS A 19 3.26 -0.65 -3.80
CA CYS A 19 3.71 -2.03 -3.88
C CYS A 19 3.79 -2.62 -2.47
N LEU A 20 3.00 -3.65 -2.23
CA LEU A 20 2.91 -4.35 -0.96
C LEU A 20 3.56 -5.73 -1.09
N LEU A 21 4.66 -5.96 -0.38
CA LEU A 21 5.33 -7.25 -0.30
C LEU A 21 4.96 -7.93 1.01
N ILE A 22 4.25 -9.07 0.95
CA ILE A 22 3.89 -9.90 2.11
C ILE A 22 4.34 -11.33 1.84
N ASP A 23 5.12 -11.93 2.73
CA ASP A 23 5.59 -13.33 2.61
C ASP A 23 6.17 -13.64 1.22
N ASN A 24 7.02 -12.73 0.71
CA ASN A 24 7.62 -12.80 -0.64
C ASN A 24 6.64 -12.71 -1.82
N LYS A 25 5.36 -12.38 -1.59
CA LYS A 25 4.38 -12.09 -2.64
C LYS A 25 4.21 -10.58 -2.78
N GLU A 26 4.50 -10.07 -3.97
CA GLU A 26 4.26 -8.67 -4.30
C GLU A 26 2.81 -8.46 -4.76
N ARG A 27 2.22 -7.36 -4.30
CA ARG A 27 0.93 -6.84 -4.75
C ARG A 27 1.12 -5.39 -5.13
N HIS A 28 1.12 -5.14 -6.42
CA HIS A 28 1.22 -3.81 -6.99
C HIS A 28 -0.16 -3.25 -7.28
N LYS A 29 -0.41 -1.99 -6.92
CA LYS A 29 -1.65 -1.30 -7.28
C LYS A 29 -1.42 0.20 -7.41
N VAL A 30 -1.94 0.75 -8.50
CA VAL A 30 -1.88 2.18 -8.78
C VAL A 30 -3.22 2.81 -8.44
N PHE A 31 -3.16 3.91 -7.70
CA PHE A 31 -4.26 4.76 -7.29
C PHE A 31 -4.09 6.16 -7.86
N HIS A 32 -5.15 6.96 -7.77
CA HIS A 32 -5.06 8.39 -8.02
C HIS A 32 -4.45 9.10 -6.81
N ASN A 33 -3.64 10.13 -7.06
CA ASN A 33 -3.14 11.00 -5.99
C ASN A 33 -4.25 11.99 -5.58
N ASN A 34 -5.31 11.45 -4.98
CA ASN A 34 -6.44 12.19 -4.42
C ASN A 34 -6.95 11.48 -3.17
N LYS A 35 -7.85 12.12 -2.42
CA LYS A 35 -8.39 11.57 -1.16
C LYS A 35 -8.95 10.15 -1.32
N GLU A 36 -9.68 9.90 -2.40
CA GLU A 36 -10.25 8.59 -2.72
C GLU A 36 -9.18 7.52 -2.93
N GLY A 37 -8.07 7.85 -3.58
CA GLY A 37 -6.95 6.94 -3.79
C GLY A 37 -6.25 6.55 -2.49
N PHE A 38 -6.08 7.51 -1.57
CA PHE A 38 -5.54 7.23 -0.23
C PHE A 38 -6.52 6.43 0.64
N GLU A 39 -7.83 6.67 0.55
CA GLU A 39 -8.84 5.86 1.25
C GLU A 39 -8.82 4.41 0.75
N LYS A 40 -8.75 4.18 -0.57
CA LYS A 40 -8.62 2.85 -1.15
C LYS A 40 -7.32 2.16 -0.78
N LEU A 41 -6.21 2.90 -0.72
CA LEU A 41 -4.93 2.38 -0.23
C LEU A 41 -5.06 1.92 1.23
N GLY A 42 -5.67 2.75 2.08
CA GLY A 42 -5.94 2.45 3.48
C GLY A 42 -6.69 1.13 3.63
N VAL A 43 -7.83 0.97 2.94
CA VAL A 43 -8.63 -0.27 2.98
C VAL A 43 -7.79 -1.51 2.66
N ILE A 44 -6.92 -1.47 1.65
CA ILE A 44 -6.10 -2.63 1.25
C ILE A 44 -5.05 -2.98 2.31
N ILE A 45 -4.53 -1.98 3.02
CA ILE A 45 -3.55 -2.20 4.09
C ILE A 45 -4.25 -2.72 5.35
N THR A 46 -5.42 -2.18 5.69
CA THR A 46 -6.19 -2.59 6.88
C THR A 46 -6.79 -3.99 6.72
N GLU A 47 -7.29 -4.34 5.53
CA GLU A 47 -7.71 -5.72 5.22
C GLU A 47 -6.56 -6.72 5.37
N GLN A 48 -5.31 -6.27 5.23
CA GLN A 48 -4.13 -7.12 5.32
C GLN A 48 -3.36 -7.01 6.64
N SER A 49 -3.92 -6.37 7.67
CA SER A 49 -3.31 -6.28 9.02
C SER A 49 -1.82 -5.92 8.98
N LEU A 50 -1.47 -4.83 8.28
CA LEU A 50 -0.08 -4.37 8.18
C LEU A 50 0.27 -3.31 9.21
N PHE A 51 1.42 -3.47 9.85
CA PHE A 51 2.12 -2.38 10.54
C PHE A 51 2.87 -1.55 9.49
N ILE A 52 2.54 -0.25 9.41
CA ILE A 52 3.28 0.71 8.59
C ILE A 52 4.35 1.35 9.49
N CYS A 53 5.64 1.19 9.15
CA CYS A 53 6.69 2.05 9.70
C CYS A 53 6.79 3.30 8.81
N ALA A 54 6.52 4.45 9.42
CA ALA A 54 6.68 5.78 8.82
C ALA A 54 8.11 6.30 9.01
#